data_AF-X1MXX9-F1
#
_entry.id   AF-X1MXX9-F1
#
_cell.length_a   1.000
_cell.length_b   1.000
_cell.length_c   1.000
_cell.angle_alpha   90.00
_cell.angle_beta   90.00
_cell.angle_gamma   90.00
#
_symmetry.space_group_name_H-M   'P 1'
#
loop_
_entity.id
_entity.type
_entity.pdbx_description
1 polymer ?
#
loop_
_entity_poly.entity_id
_entity_poly.type
_entity_poly.pdbx_seq_one_letter_code
_entity_poly.pdbx_strand_id
1 'polypeptide(L)'
;LATFVSALKDTKLGIAIAVAIAIHNIPEGVAISIPVFYATGNRKKAFVFSFLSGLAEPVGALIGYVILFHFLNDLVFGIIFASVAGIMVFISLDELLPTAREYGQPHLAAYGLVAGMAVMALSLLLFL
;
A
#
# COMPACT_ATOMS: atom_id res chain seq x y z
N LEU A 1 -2.59 3.54 8.35
CA LEU A 1 -2.17 4.13 9.65
C LEU A 1 -1.27 5.35 9.44
N ALA A 2 -0.13 5.23 8.75
CA ALA A 2 0.80 6.33 8.48
C ALA A 2 0.12 7.63 7.96
N THR A 3 -0.76 7.51 6.95
CA THR A 3 -1.58 8.62 6.39
C THR A 3 -2.44 9.32 7.43
N PHE A 4 -3.04 8.53 8.32
CA PHE A 4 -4.00 9.03 9.30
C PHE A 4 -3.25 9.84 10.36
N VAL A 5 -2.13 9.31 10.86
CA VAL A 5 -1.35 10.00 11.88
C VAL A 5 -0.56 11.18 11.30
N SER A 6 -0.13 11.12 10.03
CA SER A 6 0.51 12.27 9.37
C SER A 6 -0.48 13.42 9.13
N ALA A 7 -1.71 13.12 8.73
CA ALA A 7 -2.76 14.12 8.56
C ALA A 7 -3.14 14.83 9.88
N LEU A 8 -2.99 14.16 11.02
CA LEU A 8 -3.17 14.78 12.33
C LEU A 8 -2.02 15.72 12.72
N LYS A 9 -0.80 15.48 12.21
CA LYS A 9 0.39 16.29 12.53
C LYS A 9 0.53 17.50 11.61
N ASP A 10 0.29 17.32 10.30
CA ASP A 10 0.31 18.38 9.29
C ASP A 10 -0.66 18.02 8.15
N THR A 11 -1.70 18.82 7.97
CA THR A 11 -2.73 18.59 6.96
C THR A 11 -2.18 18.60 5.53
N LYS A 12 -1.18 19.44 5.23
CA LYS A 12 -0.56 19.51 3.89
C LYS A 12 0.20 18.23 3.59
N LEU A 13 0.97 17.74 4.57
CA LEU A 13 1.69 16.48 4.50
C LEU A 13 0.73 15.28 4.44
N GLY A 14 -0.37 15.35 5.20
CA GLY A 14 -1.47 14.37 5.16
C GLY A 14 -2.11 14.23 3.79
N ILE A 15 -2.43 15.35 3.12
CA ILE A 15 -3.00 15.35 1.77
C ILE A 15 -2.02 14.73 0.77
N ALA A 16 -0.74 15.12 0.82
CA ALA A 16 0.29 14.56 -0.06
C ALA A 16 0.42 13.03 0.09
N ILE A 17 0.49 12.53 1.33
CA ILE A 17 0.57 11.09 1.60
C ILE A 17 -0.73 10.37 1.18
N ALA A 18 -1.90 10.98 1.42
CA ALA A 18 -3.18 10.40 1.02
C ALA A 18 -3.28 10.22 -0.50
N VAL A 19 -2.84 11.20 -1.28
CA VAL A 19 -2.79 11.10 -2.75
C VAL A 19 -1.80 10.02 -3.19
N ALA A 20 -0.59 9.98 -2.61
CA ALA A 20 0.41 8.97 -2.94
C ALA A 20 -0.11 7.54 -2.70
N ILE A 21 -0.81 7.32 -1.58
CA ILE A 21 -1.39 6.02 -1.25
C ILE A 21 -2.59 5.69 -2.16
N ALA A 22 -3.43 6.66 -2.48
CA ALA A 22 -4.52 6.44 -3.44
C ALA A 22 -3.99 5.96 -4.81
N ILE A 23 -2.87 6.51 -5.28
CA ILE A 23 -2.20 6.06 -6.51
C ILE A 23 -1.65 4.64 -6.35
N HIS A 24 -1.05 4.31 -5.20
CA HIS A 24 -0.50 2.97 -4.90
C HIS A 24 -1.58 1.88 -4.84
N ASN A 25 -2.76 2.20 -4.29
CA ASN A 25 -3.83 1.24 -4.08
C ASN A 25 -4.51 0.81 -5.40
N ILE A 26 -4.35 1.56 -6.48
CA ILE A 26 -4.86 1.17 -7.81
C ILE A 26 -4.12 -0.07 -8.33
N PRO A 27 -2.77 -0.07 -8.49
CA PRO A 27 -2.00 -1.27 -8.79
C PRO A 27 -2.26 -2.44 -7.84
N GLU A 28 -2.33 -2.19 -6.53
CA GLU A 28 -2.58 -3.23 -5.53
C GLU A 28 -3.95 -3.89 -5.71
N GLY A 29 -5.00 -3.08 -5.93
CA GLY A 29 -6.34 -3.58 -6.20
C GLY A 29 -6.39 -4.46 -7.45
N VAL A 30 -5.63 -4.12 -8.50
CA VAL A 30 -5.48 -4.93 -9.71
C VAL A 30 -4.72 -6.24 -9.40
N ALA A 31 -3.65 -6.16 -8.61
CA ALA A 31 -2.85 -7.32 -8.20
C ALA A 31 -3.67 -8.35 -7.41
N ILE A 32 -4.69 -7.92 -6.66
CA ILE A 32 -5.63 -8.80 -5.95
C ILE A 32 -6.74 -9.29 -6.88
N SER A 33 -7.31 -8.40 -7.70
CA SER A 33 -8.48 -8.72 -8.54
C SER A 33 -8.17 -9.75 -9.62
N ILE A 34 -7.00 -9.68 -10.25
CA ILE A 34 -6.64 -10.54 -11.39
C ILE A 34 -6.53 -12.01 -10.96
N PRO A 35 -5.75 -12.40 -9.94
CA PRO A 35 -5.67 -13.80 -9.49
C PRO A 35 -7.03 -14.35 -9.04
N VAL A 36 -7.82 -13.55 -8.31
CA VAL A 36 -9.16 -13.96 -7.88
C VAL A 36 -10.09 -14.19 -9.07
N PHE A 37 -10.00 -13.35 -10.12
CA PHE A 37 -10.75 -13.57 -11.35
C PHE A 37 -10.32 -14.87 -12.05
N TYR A 38 -9.02 -15.12 -12.19
CA TYR A 38 -8.53 -16.36 -12.81
C TYR A 38 -8.89 -17.62 -12.00
N ALA A 39 -8.94 -17.52 -10.67
CA ALA A 39 -9.32 -18.63 -9.81
C ALA A 39 -10.84 -18.90 -9.78
N THR A 40 -11.68 -17.86 -9.94
CA THR A 40 -13.13 -17.97 -9.73
C THR A 40 -13.99 -17.79 -10.99
N GLY A 41 -13.44 -17.25 -12.08
CA GLY A 41 -14.15 -16.86 -13.29
C GLY A 41 -15.17 -15.72 -13.11
N ASN A 42 -15.26 -15.11 -11.91
CA ASN A 42 -16.34 -14.18 -11.57
C ASN A 42 -15.80 -12.76 -11.28
N ARG A 43 -16.07 -11.83 -12.20
CA ARG A 43 -15.65 -10.42 -12.09
C ARG A 43 -16.22 -9.70 -10.86
N LYS A 44 -17.45 -10.03 -10.45
CA LYS A 44 -18.06 -9.43 -9.25
C LYS A 44 -17.34 -9.90 -7.98
N LYS A 45 -16.97 -11.19 -7.91
CA LYS A 45 -16.17 -11.71 -6.77
C LYS A 45 -14.80 -11.05 -6.71
N ALA A 46 -14.10 -10.95 -7.85
CA ALA A 46 -12.82 -10.25 -7.93
C ALA A 46 -12.90 -8.82 -7.40
N PHE A 47 -13.90 -8.05 -7.85
CA PHE A 47 -14.13 -6.68 -7.37
C PHE A 47 -14.44 -6.63 -5.88
N VAL A 48 -15.34 -7.49 -5.38
CA VAL A 48 -15.71 -7.50 -3.95
C VAL A 48 -14.52 -7.84 -3.07
N PHE A 49 -13.73 -8.85 -3.43
CA PHE A 49 -12.54 -9.20 -2.63
C PHE A 49 -11.47 -8.10 -2.65
N SER A 50 -11.23 -7.48 -3.80
CA SER A 50 -10.33 -6.33 -3.91
C SER A 50 -10.81 -5.13 -3.07
N PHE A 51 -12.11 -4.83 -3.12
CA PHE A 51 -12.72 -3.76 -2.34
C PHE A 51 -12.65 -4.04 -0.83
N LEU A 52 -12.96 -5.27 -0.40
CA LEU A 52 -12.85 -5.67 1.01
C LEU A 52 -11.41 -5.59 1.51
N SER A 53 -10.43 -5.95 0.68
CA SER A 53 -9.02 -5.78 0.99
C SER A 53 -8.66 -4.31 1.17
N GLY A 54 -9.08 -3.45 0.24
CA GLY A 54 -8.85 -2.00 0.34
C GLY A 54 -9.51 -1.36 1.55
N LEU A 55 -10.66 -1.88 2.02
CA LEU A 55 -11.29 -1.44 3.27
C LEU A 55 -10.50 -1.84 4.53
N ALA A 56 -9.62 -2.85 4.45
CA ALA A 56 -8.81 -3.25 5.60
C ALA A 56 -7.83 -2.15 6.02
N GLU A 57 -7.34 -1.31 5.09
CA GLU A 57 -6.45 -0.19 5.37
C GLU A 57 -7.05 0.90 6.27
N PRO A 58 -8.21 1.52 5.95
CA PRO A 58 -8.83 2.52 6.82
C PRO A 58 -9.30 1.93 8.13
N VAL A 59 -9.81 0.69 8.13
CA VAL A 59 -10.21 -0.01 9.37
C VAL A 59 -9.00 -0.25 10.26
N GLY A 60 -7.91 -0.78 9.71
CA GLY A 60 -6.65 -0.99 10.42
C GLY A 60 -6.02 0.32 10.89
N ALA A 61 -6.13 1.39 10.10
CA ALA A 61 -5.69 2.72 10.51
C ALA A 61 -6.47 3.25 11.72
N LEU A 62 -7.79 3.08 11.73
CA LEU A 62 -8.64 3.51 12.84
C LEU A 62 -8.35 2.70 14.10
N ILE A 63 -8.27 1.37 14.00
CA ILE A 63 -7.93 0.49 15.11
C ILE A 63 -6.55 0.85 15.68
N GLY A 64 -5.55 0.99 14.82
CA GLY A 64 -4.20 1.38 15.22
C GLY A 64 -4.16 2.75 15.90
N TYR A 65 -4.93 3.72 15.40
CA TYR A 65 -5.06 5.02 16.03
C TYR A 65 -5.68 4.92 17.43
N VAL A 66 -6.80 4.23 17.59
CA VAL A 66 -7.48 4.10 18.90
C VAL A 66 -6.57 3.43 19.94
N ILE A 67 -5.73 2.49 19.53
CA ILE A 67 -4.78 1.82 20.43
C ILE A 67 -3.63 2.76 20.80
N LEU A 68 -3.10 3.51 19.82
CA LEU A 68 -1.83 4.23 19.98
C LEU A 68 -1.98 5.72 20.30
N PHE A 69 -3.18 6.33 20.21
CA PHE A 69 -3.33 7.79 20.25
C PHE A 69 -2.76 8.44 21.52
N HIS A 70 -2.94 7.81 22.68
CA HIS A 70 -2.39 8.32 23.96
C HIS A 70 -0.86 8.25 24.04
N PHE A 71 -0.22 7.44 23.18
CA PHE A 71 1.22 7.19 23.17
C PHE A 71 1.92 7.86 21.99
N LEU A 72 1.20 8.63 21.16
CA LEU A 72 1.77 9.27 19.99
C LEU A 72 2.83 10.31 20.38
N ASN A 73 4.08 10.02 20.05
CA ASN A 73 5.23 10.91 20.13
C ASN A 73 6.17 10.63 18.95
N ASP A 74 7.19 11.45 18.74
CA ASP A 74 8.06 11.32 17.56
C ASP A 74 8.78 9.96 17.46
N LEU A 75 9.12 9.33 18.59
CA LEU A 75 9.68 7.97 18.61
C LEU A 75 8.66 6.94 18.12
N VAL A 76 7.43 6.99 18.64
CA VAL A 76 6.34 6.08 18.23
C VAL A 76 5.97 6.29 16.76
N PHE A 77 5.97 7.53 16.28
CA PHE A 77 5.85 7.81 14.85
C PHE A 77 6.95 7.10 14.06
N GLY A 78 8.22 7.26 14.44
CA GLY A 78 9.35 6.61 13.77
C GLY A 78 9.21 5.08 13.74
N ILE A 79 8.81 4.47 14.86
CA ILE A 79 8.57 3.03 14.96
C ILE A 79 7.44 2.61 14.01
N ILE A 80 6.29 3.30 14.03
CA ILE A 80 5.16 2.97 13.14
C ILE A 80 5.59 3.04 11.67
N PHE A 81 6.25 4.12 11.25
CA PHE A 81 6.71 4.28 9.87
C PHE A 81 7.72 3.20 9.49
N ALA A 82 8.68 2.88 10.37
CA ALA A 82 9.66 1.82 10.13
C ALA A 82 9.00 0.43 10.00
N SER A 83 8.05 0.11 10.88
CA SER A 83 7.33 -1.17 10.84
C SER A 83 6.49 -1.29 9.56
N VAL A 84 5.74 -0.25 9.20
CA VAL A 84 4.92 -0.26 7.97
C VAL A 84 5.81 -0.39 6.73
N ALA A 85 6.90 0.39 6.64
CA ALA A 85 7.83 0.30 5.53
C ALA A 85 8.45 -1.10 5.43
N GLY A 86 8.86 -1.70 6.55
CA GLY A 86 9.43 -3.05 6.59
C GLY A 86 8.45 -4.12 6.12
N ILE A 87 7.20 -4.08 6.58
CA ILE A 87 6.15 -5.01 6.17
C ILE A 87 5.88 -4.89 4.66
N MET A 88 5.76 -3.67 4.12
CA MET A 88 5.50 -3.45 2.70
C MET A 88 6.67 -3.92 1.82
N VAL A 89 7.92 -3.74 2.28
CA VAL A 89 9.11 -4.26 1.58
C VAL A 89 9.10 -5.79 1.57
N PHE A 90 8.80 -6.42 2.72
CA PHE A 90 8.70 -7.89 2.81
C PHE A 90 7.63 -8.43 1.87
N ILE A 91 6.39 -7.93 1.93
CA ILE A 91 5.30 -8.36 1.04
C ILE A 91 5.68 -8.16 -0.44
N SER A 92 6.31 -7.03 -0.77
CA SER A 92 6.72 -6.74 -2.16
C SER A 92 7.77 -7.73 -2.68
N LEU A 93 8.76 -8.07 -1.87
CA LEU A 93 9.91 -8.88 -2.30
C LEU A 93 9.69 -10.39 -2.16
N ASP A 94 9.01 -10.83 -1.09
CA ASP A 94 8.82 -12.25 -0.77
C ASP A 94 7.50 -12.81 -1.31
N GLU A 95 6.47 -11.97 -1.54
CA GLU A 95 5.18 -12.44 -2.04
C GLU A 95 4.89 -11.94 -3.46
N LEU A 96 4.86 -10.62 -3.67
CA LEU A 96 4.41 -10.03 -4.94
C LEU A 96 5.41 -10.27 -6.08
N LEU A 97 6.70 -10.06 -5.86
CA LEU A 97 7.72 -10.25 -6.89
C LEU A 97 7.84 -11.72 -7.34
N PRO A 98 7.88 -12.73 -6.44
CA PRO A 98 7.87 -14.14 -6.84
C PRO A 98 6.60 -14.51 -7.60
N THR A 99 5.43 -14.05 -7.13
CA THR A 99 4.15 -14.28 -7.82
C THR A 99 4.16 -13.68 -9.23
N ALA A 100 4.66 -12.45 -9.40
CA ALA A 100 4.78 -11.81 -10.71
C ALA A 100 5.74 -12.56 -11.65
N ARG A 101 6.77 -13.22 -11.12
CA ARG A 101 7.71 -14.05 -11.90
C ARG A 101 7.13 -15.42 -12.25
N GLU A 102 6.32 -16.00 -11.37
CA GLU A 102 5.69 -17.31 -11.58
C GLU A 102 4.56 -17.24 -12.60
N TYR A 103 3.69 -16.23 -12.49
CA TYR A 103 2.52 -16.08 -13.36
C TYR A 103 2.74 -15.14 -14.56
N GLY A 104 3.91 -14.49 -14.64
CA GLY A 104 4.23 -13.50 -15.67
C GLY A 104 5.61 -13.73 -16.32
N GLN A 105 6.11 -12.71 -17.02
CA GLN A 105 7.46 -12.76 -17.59
C GLN A 105 8.48 -12.19 -16.61
N PRO A 106 9.56 -12.93 -16.28
CA PRO A 106 10.52 -12.52 -15.26
C PRO A 106 11.14 -11.14 -15.49
N HIS A 107 11.49 -10.80 -16.74
CA HIS A 107 12.07 -9.51 -17.08
C HIS A 107 11.06 -8.37 -16.99
N LEU A 108 9.81 -8.58 -17.40
CA LEU A 108 8.74 -7.58 -17.26
C LEU A 108 8.42 -7.31 -15.79
N ALA A 109 8.44 -8.34 -14.94
CA ALA A 109 8.27 -8.17 -13.49
C ALA A 109 9.38 -7.28 -12.89
N ALA A 110 10.64 -7.49 -13.29
CA ALA A 110 11.75 -6.66 -12.86
C ALA A 110 11.65 -5.21 -13.36
N TYR A 111 11.30 -5.01 -14.64
CA TYR A 111 11.10 -3.67 -15.18
C TYR A 111 9.90 -2.95 -14.54
N GLY A 112 8.81 -3.66 -14.28
CA GLY A 112 7.64 -3.14 -13.57
C GLY A 112 7.97 -2.71 -12.15
N LEU A 113 8.76 -3.51 -11.43
CA LEU A 113 9.25 -3.16 -10.08
C LEU A 113 10.06 -1.87 -10.11
N VAL A 114 11.09 -1.79 -10.96
CA VAL A 114 11.98 -0.61 -11.05
C VAL A 114 11.20 0.64 -11.50
N ALA A 115 10.32 0.51 -12.50
CA ALA A 115 9.48 1.59 -12.96
C ALA A 115 8.50 2.06 -11.86
N GLY A 116 7.90 1.13 -11.12
CA GLY A 116 7.05 1.45 -9.97
C GLY A 116 7.79 2.21 -8.89
N MET A 117 9.01 1.77 -8.53
CA MET A 117 9.88 2.49 -7.59
C MET A 117 10.19 3.91 -8.08
N ALA A 118 10.47 4.08 -9.38
CA ALA A 118 10.72 5.39 -9.98
C ALA A 118 9.48 6.30 -9.94
N VAL A 119 8.29 5.78 -10.24
CA VAL A 119 7.03 6.53 -10.16
C VAL A 119 6.76 6.99 -8.72
N MET A 120 6.97 6.09 -7.74
CA MET A 120 6.80 6.45 -6.32
C MET A 120 7.81 7.53 -5.90
N ALA A 121 9.09 7.39 -6.27
CA ALA A 121 10.11 8.39 -5.97
C ALA A 121 9.81 9.76 -6.61
N LEU A 122 9.38 9.78 -7.88
CA LEU A 122 8.97 11.01 -8.56
C LEU A 122 7.75 11.65 -7.92
N SER A 123 6.75 10.85 -7.52
CA SER A 123 5.56 11.38 -6.85
C SER A 123 5.94 12.07 -5.53
N LEU A 124 6.83 11.47 -4.73
CA LEU A 124 7.31 12.07 -3.49
C LEU A 124 8.03 13.40 -3.74
N LEU A 125 8.86 13.48 -4.78
CA LEU A 125 9.60 14.70 -5.13
C LEU A 125 8.67 15.83 -5.61
N LEU A 126 7.54 15.49 -6.26
CA LEU A 126 6.57 16.48 -6.74
C LEU A 126 5.59 16.95 -5.65
N PHE A 127 5.32 16.13 -4.63
CA PHE A 127 4.30 16.40 -3.61
C PHE A 127 4.86 16.84 -2.23
N LEU A 128 6.16 16.69 -1.96
CA LEU A 128 6.87 17.25 -0.79
C LEU A 128 7.53 18.59 -1.14
#